data_AF-A0A519JW42-F1
#
_entry.id   AF-A0A519JW42-F1
#
_cell.length_a   1.000
_cell.length_b   1.000
_cell.length_c   1.000
_cell.angle_alpha   90.00
_cell.angle_beta   90.00
_cell.angle_gamma   90.00
#
_symmetry.space_group_name_H-M   'P 1'
#
loop_
_entity.id
_entity.type
_entity.pdbx_description
1 polymer ?
#
loop_
_entity_poly.entity_id
_entity_poly.type
_entity_poly.pdbx_seq_one_letter_code
_entity_poly.pdbx_strand_id
1 'polypeptide(L)'
;MTSPRSPKKSETIEVRVPHGAKSAFAARCRANGVTVSEAVRAFMEREIGDAPRGRPRLWHAAAALAAGLALGAVAAPSLAQTQAHEDARAAFDRLDDNRDGVLSYDEFRR
;
A
#
# COMPACT_ATOMS: atom_id res chain seq x y z
N MET A 1 32.75 -17.08 7.18
CA MET A 1 32.65 -15.66 6.79
C MET A 1 32.34 -14.86 8.04
N THR A 2 33.27 -14.00 8.47
CA THR A 2 33.13 -13.27 9.74
C THR A 2 32.36 -11.98 9.48
N SER A 3 31.18 -11.82 10.08
CA SER A 3 30.44 -10.56 9.99
C SER A 3 31.30 -9.40 10.48
N PRO A 4 31.27 -8.23 9.81
CA PRO A 4 32.05 -7.08 10.23
C PRO A 4 31.61 -6.67 11.64
N ARG A 5 32.56 -6.59 12.58
CA ARG A 5 32.28 -6.09 13.93
C ARG A 5 31.88 -4.63 13.83
N SER A 6 30.87 -4.23 14.62
CA SER A 6 30.54 -2.82 14.79
C SER A 6 31.81 -2.02 15.18
N PRO A 7 32.02 -0.84 14.58
CA PRO A 7 33.15 0.02 14.92
C PRO A 7 33.24 0.23 16.44
N LYS A 8 34.47 0.24 16.97
CA LYS A 8 34.70 0.55 18.39
C LYS A 8 34.29 2.00 18.66
N LYS A 9 33.79 2.26 19.88
CA LYS A 9 33.49 3.61 20.37
C LYS A 9 34.83 4.33 20.62
N SER A 10 35.26 5.21 19.71
CA SER A 10 36.57 5.87 19.77
C SER A 10 36.54 7.32 20.27
N GLU A 11 35.51 8.07 19.91
CA GLU A 11 35.43 9.51 20.21
C GLU A 11 34.51 9.84 21.40
N THR A 12 34.86 10.88 22.16
CA THR A 12 34.04 11.43 23.26
C THR A 12 33.40 12.75 22.82
N ILE A 13 32.12 12.94 23.16
CA ILE A 13 31.37 14.16 22.85
C ILE A 13 31.05 14.87 24.16
N GLU A 14 31.49 16.13 24.29
CA GLU A 14 31.18 17.00 25.43
C GLU A 14 30.28 18.16 24.98
N VAL A 15 29.12 18.31 25.62
CA VAL A 15 28.13 19.36 25.29
C VAL A 15 27.75 20.11 26.55
N ARG A 16 27.83 21.44 26.50
CA ARG A 16 27.33 22.32 27.57
C ARG A 16 25.83 22.51 27.40
N VAL A 17 25.06 22.24 28.45
CA VAL A 17 23.61 22.40 28.49
C VAL A 17 23.17 23.07 29.80
N PRO A 18 22.00 23.75 29.84
CA PRO A 18 21.45 24.27 31.08
C PRO A 18 21.28 23.18 32.14
N HIS A 19 21.54 23.52 33.40
CA HIS A 19 21.48 22.57 34.52
C HIS A 19 20.12 21.87 34.63
N GLY A 20 19.02 22.62 34.46
CA GLY A 20 17.66 22.05 34.48
C GLY A 20 17.44 20.99 33.41
N ALA A 21 17.92 21.23 32.18
CA ALA A 21 17.80 20.29 31.08
C ALA A 21 18.61 19.00 31.33
N LYS A 22 19.85 19.13 31.84
CA LYS A 22 20.70 17.98 32.22
C LYS A 22 19.99 17.10 33.25
N SER A 23 19.49 17.71 34.32
CA SER A 23 18.87 17.00 35.43
C SER A 23 17.56 16.33 35.03
N ALA A 24 16.71 17.02 34.26
CA ALA A 24 15.46 16.46 33.75
C ALA A 24 15.71 15.28 32.79
N PHE A 25 16.66 15.42 31.87
CA PHE A 25 17.01 14.35 30.94
C PHE A 25 17.59 13.13 31.66
N ALA A 26 18.48 13.33 32.63
CA ALA A 26 19.06 12.26 33.42
C ALA A 26 18.01 11.54 34.30
N ALA A 27 17.02 12.27 34.84
CA ALA A 27 15.89 11.67 35.57
C ALA A 27 15.04 10.79 34.65
N ARG A 28 14.71 11.27 33.44
CA ARG A 28 13.96 10.49 32.44
C ARG A 28 14.70 9.21 32.02
N CYS A 29 16.01 9.30 31.79
CA CYS A 29 16.82 8.13 31.44
C CYS A 29 16.77 7.07 32.54
N ARG A 30 16.94 7.49 33.81
CA ARG A 30 16.83 6.59 34.98
C ARG A 30 15.45 5.94 35.10
N ALA A 31 14.37 6.70 34.92
CA ALA A 31 13.01 6.17 34.97
C ALA A 31 12.77 5.10 33.88
N ASN A 32 13.43 5.23 32.73
CA ASN A 32 13.34 4.29 31.62
C ASN A 32 14.41 3.17 31.66
N GLY A 33 15.22 3.09 32.73
CA GLY A 33 16.25 2.06 32.87
C GLY A 33 17.42 2.16 31.88
N VAL A 34 17.61 3.32 31.23
CA VAL A 34 18.68 3.55 30.25
C VAL A 34 19.72 4.54 30.77
N THR A 35 20.95 4.43 30.28
CA THR A 35 21.99 5.41 30.61
C THR A 35 21.84 6.67 29.74
N VAL A 36 22.34 7.81 30.24
CA VAL A 36 22.35 9.07 29.48
C VAL A 36 23.09 8.91 28.15
N SER A 37 24.27 8.27 28.15
CA SER A 37 25.08 8.05 26.94
C SER A 37 24.40 7.12 25.93
N GLU A 38 23.61 6.15 26.40
CA GLU A 38 22.81 5.30 25.53
C GLU A 38 21.66 6.08 24.89
N ALA A 39 20.94 6.88 25.66
CA ALA A 39 19.87 7.72 25.14
C ALA A 39 20.37 8.74 24.10
N VAL A 40 21.55 9.32 24.32
CA VAL A 40 22.20 10.22 23.35
C VAL A 40 22.58 9.46 22.08
N ARG A 41 23.19 8.28 22.20
CA ARG A 41 23.54 7.46 21.02
C ARG A 41 22.30 7.06 20.22
N ALA A 42 21.25 6.63 20.90
CA ALA A 42 19.99 6.27 20.27
C ALA A 42 19.32 7.48 19.61
N PHE A 43 19.45 8.67 20.19
CA PHE A 43 19.02 9.91 19.56
C PHE A 43 19.79 10.17 18.26
N MET A 44 21.13 10.11 18.29
CA MET A 44 21.96 10.29 17.08
C MET A 44 21.64 9.27 15.98
N GLU A 45 21.48 8.00 16.34
CA GLU A 45 21.13 6.95 15.36
C GLU A 45 19.77 7.19 14.71
N ARG A 46 18.79 7.72 15.47
CA ARG A 46 17.50 8.10 14.88
C ARG A 46 17.60 9.32 14.00
N GLU A 47 18.30 10.38 14.45
CA GLU A 47 18.48 11.61 13.67
C GLU A 47 19.23 11.35 12.35
N ILE A 48 20.23 10.48 12.37
CA ILE A 48 21.01 10.09 11.18
C ILE A 48 20.24 9.06 10.34
N GLY A 49 19.54 8.14 11.00
CA GLY A 49 18.84 7.01 10.41
C GLY A 49 17.44 7.30 9.87
N ASP A 50 16.88 8.49 10.12
CA ASP A 50 15.66 9.01 9.48
C ASP A 50 15.98 9.69 8.13
N ALA A 51 16.61 8.94 7.23
CA ALA A 51 16.13 8.96 5.85
C ALA A 51 14.83 8.13 5.85
N PRO A 52 13.73 8.63 5.26
CA PRO A 52 12.40 8.07 5.49
C PRO A 52 12.44 6.58 5.20
N ARG A 53 12.21 5.75 6.23
CA ARG A 53 11.77 4.37 6.01
C ARG A 53 10.43 4.50 5.33
N GLY A 54 10.48 4.51 3.99
CA GLY A 54 9.32 4.71 3.13
C GLY A 54 8.18 3.89 3.69
N ARG A 55 7.08 4.58 4.04
CA ARG A 55 5.85 3.96 4.52
C ARG A 55 5.67 2.64 3.78
N PRO A 56 5.58 1.49 4.47
CA PRO A 56 5.82 0.19 3.87
C PRO A 56 4.96 0.07 2.63
N ARG A 57 5.58 -0.25 1.48
CA ARG A 57 4.89 -0.41 0.18
C ARG A 57 3.61 -1.24 0.28
N LEU A 58 3.45 -2.04 1.34
CA LEU A 58 2.21 -2.70 1.76
C LEU A 58 0.99 -1.79 1.90
N TRP A 59 1.06 -0.56 2.41
CA TRP A 59 -0.14 0.29 2.49
C TRP A 59 -0.52 0.85 1.13
N HIS A 60 0.46 1.19 0.28
CA HIS A 60 0.22 1.57 -1.11
C HIS A 60 -0.28 0.37 -1.94
N ALA A 61 0.24 -0.84 -1.68
CA ALA A 61 -0.23 -2.07 -2.30
C ALA A 61 -1.65 -2.40 -1.84
N ALA A 62 -1.96 -2.29 -0.54
CA ALA A 62 -3.30 -2.47 -0.02
C ALA A 62 -4.27 -1.41 -0.57
N ALA A 63 -3.85 -0.15 -0.65
CA ALA A 63 -4.63 0.93 -1.25
C ALA A 63 -4.85 0.72 -2.77
N ALA A 64 -3.82 0.28 -3.50
CA ALA A 64 -3.92 -0.04 -4.92
C ALA A 64 -4.79 -1.28 -5.19
N LEU A 65 -4.75 -2.28 -4.31
CA LEU A 65 -5.58 -3.49 -4.41
C LEU A 65 -7.03 -3.18 -4.06
N ALA A 66 -7.28 -2.32 -3.07
CA ALA A 66 -8.61 -1.79 -2.77
C ALA A 66 -9.18 -0.93 -3.92
N ALA A 67 -8.36 -0.04 -4.50
CA ALA A 67 -8.74 0.76 -5.66
C ALA A 67 -8.96 -0.10 -6.93
N GLY A 68 -8.13 -1.13 -7.14
CA GLY A 68 -8.27 -2.08 -8.24
C GLY A 68 -9.52 -2.95 -8.12
N LEU A 69 -9.90 -3.39 -6.92
CA LEU A 69 -11.16 -4.09 -6.67
C LEU A 69 -12.39 -3.19 -6.89
N ALA A 70 -12.31 -1.91 -6.51
CA ALA A 70 -13.39 -0.95 -6.76
C ALA A 70 -13.59 -0.67 -8.26
N LEU A 71 -12.51 -0.63 -9.06
CA LEU A 71 -12.58 -0.46 -10.51
C LEU A 71 -12.92 -1.76 -11.26
N GLY A 72 -12.49 -2.92 -10.77
CA GLY A 72 -12.79 -4.23 -11.36
C GLY A 72 -14.26 -4.64 -11.23
N ALA A 73 -14.97 -4.17 -10.19
CA ALA A 73 -16.40 -4.39 -10.03
C ALA A 73 -17.27 -3.64 -11.06
N VAL A 74 -16.71 -2.66 -11.77
CA VAL A 74 -17.45 -1.86 -12.77
C VAL A 74 -17.28 -2.41 -14.21
N ALA A 75 -16.29 -3.27 -14.46
CA ALA A 75 -16.03 -3.85 -15.80
C ALA A 75 -16.48 -5.32 -15.96
N ALA A 76 -16.88 -6.01 -14.89
CA ALA A 76 -17.52 -7.33 -14.99
C ALA A 76 -18.77 -7.36 -15.89
N PRO A 77 -19.67 -6.35 -15.91
CA PRO A 77 -20.84 -6.42 -16.78
C PRO A 77 -20.45 -6.35 -18.26
N SER A 78 -19.35 -5.73 -18.69
CA SER A 78 -19.08 -5.62 -20.13
C SER A 78 -18.74 -6.95 -20.81
N LEU A 79 -18.09 -7.89 -20.12
CA LEU A 79 -17.88 -9.25 -20.66
C LEU A 79 -19.17 -10.07 -20.65
N ALA A 80 -19.93 -10.05 -19.54
CA ALA A 80 -21.23 -10.71 -19.46
C ALA A 80 -22.24 -10.13 -20.46
N GLN A 81 -22.16 -8.83 -20.75
CA GLN A 81 -23.01 -8.12 -21.69
C GLN A 81 -22.55 -8.35 -23.14
N THR A 82 -21.26 -8.61 -23.38
CA THR A 82 -20.78 -9.06 -24.70
C THR A 82 -21.28 -10.47 -25.00
N GLN A 83 -21.15 -11.40 -24.04
CA GLN A 83 -21.68 -12.76 -24.18
C GLN A 83 -23.20 -12.78 -24.33
N ALA A 84 -23.94 -12.03 -23.49
CA ALA A 84 -25.40 -11.92 -23.61
C ALA A 84 -25.84 -11.26 -24.93
N HIS A 85 -25.05 -10.34 -25.48
CA HIS A 85 -25.34 -9.71 -26.76
C HIS A 85 -25.02 -10.63 -27.96
N GLU A 86 -24.00 -11.47 -27.86
CA GLU A 86 -23.74 -12.54 -28.84
C GLU A 86 -24.86 -13.59 -28.82
N ASP A 87 -25.33 -14.01 -27.64
CA ASP A 87 -26.45 -14.94 -27.51
C ASP A 87 -27.76 -14.35 -28.04
N ALA A 88 -28.03 -13.07 -27.77
CA ALA A 88 -29.21 -12.37 -28.27
C ALA A 88 -29.18 -12.20 -29.80
N ARG A 89 -28.01 -11.91 -30.38
CA ARG A 89 -27.82 -11.86 -31.84
C ARG A 89 -28.00 -13.23 -32.48
N ALA A 90 -27.40 -14.27 -31.92
CA ALA A 90 -27.58 -15.64 -32.43
C ALA A 90 -29.04 -16.11 -32.34
N ALA A 91 -29.79 -15.66 -31.32
CA ALA A 91 -31.23 -15.93 -31.25
C ALA A 91 -32.00 -15.15 -32.33
N PHE A 92 -31.69 -13.87 -32.53
CA PHE A 92 -32.29 -13.03 -33.56
C PHE A 92 -32.06 -13.60 -34.97
N ASP A 93 -30.82 -13.99 -35.30
CA ASP A 93 -30.46 -14.54 -36.61
C ASP A 93 -31.16 -15.88 -36.92
N ARG A 94 -31.65 -16.60 -35.90
CA ARG A 94 -32.46 -17.82 -36.08
C ARG A 94 -33.93 -17.52 -36.38
N LEU A 95 -34.42 -16.39 -35.92
CA LEU A 95 -35.81 -15.97 -36.10
C LEU A 95 -35.98 -15.11 -37.36
N ASP A 96 -34.95 -14.36 -37.74
CA ASP A 96 -34.90 -13.57 -38.98
C ASP A 96 -34.58 -14.48 -40.17
N ASP A 97 -35.56 -15.34 -40.52
CA ASP A 97 -35.47 -16.30 -41.63
C ASP A 97 -35.12 -15.61 -42.95
N ASN A 98 -35.63 -14.39 -43.15
CA ASN A 98 -35.48 -13.64 -44.40
C ASN A 98 -34.19 -12.78 -44.44
N ARG A 99 -33.54 -12.54 -43.29
CA ARG A 99 -32.29 -11.79 -43.11
C ARG A 99 -32.35 -10.33 -43.55
N ASP A 100 -33.50 -9.68 -43.37
CA ASP A 100 -33.67 -8.25 -43.62
C ASP A 100 -33.29 -7.38 -42.40
N GLY A 101 -32.97 -8.02 -41.27
CA GLY A 101 -32.57 -7.36 -40.04
C GLY A 101 -33.73 -6.88 -39.18
N VAL A 102 -34.98 -7.29 -39.47
CA VAL A 102 -36.17 -7.03 -38.65
C VAL A 102 -37.01 -8.30 -38.46
N LEU A 103 -37.50 -8.54 -37.24
CA LEU A 103 -38.46 -9.63 -37.01
C LEU A 103 -39.88 -9.17 -37.32
N SER A 104 -40.50 -9.80 -38.31
CA SER A 104 -41.94 -9.68 -38.51
C SER A 104 -42.71 -10.43 -37.41
N TYR A 105 -43.99 -10.09 -37.24
CA TYR A 105 -44.82 -10.72 -36.22
C TYR A 105 -45.01 -12.23 -36.44
N ASP A 106 -45.00 -12.66 -37.70
CA ASP A 106 -45.14 -14.07 -38.06
C ASP A 106 -43.85 -14.86 -37.76
N GLU A 107 -42.68 -14.26 -38.00
CA GLU A 107 -41.37 -14.85 -37.64
C GLU A 107 -41.19 -14.96 -36.12
N PHE A 108 -41.63 -13.96 -35.36
CA PHE A 108 -41.55 -14.00 -33.89
C PHE A 108 -42.43 -15.08 -33.25
N ARG A 109 -43.53 -15.48 -33.90
CA ARG A 109 -44.52 -16.43 -33.36
C ARG A 109 -44.29 -17.89 -33.75
N ARG A 110 -43.30 -18.14 -34.61
CA ARG A 110 -43.01 -19.46 -35.16
C ARG A 110 -42.26 -20.34 -34.16
#